data_AF-A0A9W4T6X7-F1
#
_entry.id   AF-A0A9W4T6X7-F1
#
_cell.length_a   1.000
_cell.length_b   1.000
_cell.length_c   1.000
_cell.angle_alpha   90.00
_cell.angle_beta   90.00
_cell.angle_gamma   90.00
#
_symmetry.space_group_name_H-M   'P 1'
#
loop_
_entity.id
_entity.type
_entity.pdbx_description
1 polymer ?
#
loop_
_entity_poly.entity_id
_entity_poly.type
_entity_poly.pdbx_seq_one_letter_code
_entity_poly.pdbx_strand_id
1 'polypeptide(L)'
;IHKNEFKNIAKSKGRGTDSHLLERVWQMEFYRASMQVLSKDFCISVDAGSCFGSNGYIDFYVNNKNKWAIELLRDGNKLQEHQQRFEKDVIDIRSSGMEALDIKDRKKYDIYVLCAENFESVQLMYPSGTEEPVRLLGEEENLLGYNISDFLDDPMETD
;
A
#
# COMPACT_ATOMS: atom_id res chain seq x y z
N ILE A 1 11.55 24.81 6.27
CA ILE A 1 10.46 24.12 5.54
C ILE A 1 9.49 25.20 5.07
N HIS A 2 9.46 25.47 3.77
CA HIS A 2 8.79 26.65 3.20
C HIS A 2 7.28 26.44 3.06
N LYS A 3 6.49 27.48 3.38
CA LYS A 3 5.01 27.51 3.26
C LYS A 3 4.45 27.12 1.88
N ASN A 4 5.27 27.11 0.83
CA ASN A 4 4.86 26.71 -0.52
C ASN A 4 4.77 25.19 -0.75
N GLU A 5 5.53 24.38 0.00
CA GLU A 5 5.47 22.91 -0.18
C GLU A 5 4.14 22.33 0.34
N PHE A 6 3.60 22.90 1.43
CA PHE A 6 2.31 22.49 1.98
C PHE A 6 1.12 22.72 1.02
N LYS A 7 1.16 23.79 0.21
CA LYS A 7 0.13 24.05 -0.82
C LYS A 7 0.13 22.98 -1.91
N ASN A 8 1.31 22.49 -2.29
CA ASN A 8 1.43 21.47 -3.35
C ASN A 8 0.97 20.09 -2.88
N ILE A 9 1.24 19.72 -1.63
CA ILE A 9 0.80 18.44 -1.04
C ILE A 9 -0.73 18.41 -0.87
N ALA A 10 -1.33 19.52 -0.43
CA ALA A 10 -2.79 19.62 -0.30
C ALA A 10 -3.48 19.56 -1.68
N LYS A 11 -2.92 20.24 -2.70
CA LYS A 11 -3.45 20.20 -4.08
C LYS A 11 -3.27 18.85 -4.77
N SER A 12 -2.20 18.12 -4.47
CA SER A 12 -1.96 16.85 -5.14
C SER A 12 -2.86 15.73 -4.63
N LYS A 13 -3.54 15.91 -3.48
CA LYS A 13 -4.38 14.87 -2.83
C LYS A 13 -3.65 13.52 -2.72
N GLY A 14 -2.34 13.57 -2.48
CA GLY A 14 -1.51 12.38 -2.40
C GLY A 14 -1.14 11.75 -3.75
N ARG A 15 -1.38 12.44 -4.87
CA ARG A 15 -0.93 12.04 -6.20
C ARG A 15 0.45 12.62 -6.53
N GLY A 16 1.23 11.86 -7.30
CA GLY A 16 2.49 12.29 -7.88
C GLY A 16 2.28 13.20 -9.10
N THR A 17 3.39 13.64 -9.69
CA THR A 17 3.38 14.41 -10.94
C THR A 17 2.84 13.60 -12.14
N ASP A 18 2.82 12.28 -11.99
CA ASP A 18 2.26 11.30 -12.93
C ASP A 18 0.75 11.07 -12.70
N SER A 19 0.11 11.82 -11.78
CA SER A 19 -1.29 11.66 -11.33
C SER A 19 -1.60 10.32 -10.62
N HIS A 20 -0.61 9.45 -10.44
CA HIS A 20 -0.77 8.21 -9.66
C HIS A 20 -0.65 8.50 -8.17
N LEU A 21 -1.35 7.74 -7.32
CA LEU A 21 -1.18 7.84 -5.88
C LEU A 21 0.28 7.56 -5.48
N LEU A 22 0.80 8.39 -4.58
CA LEU A 22 2.12 8.19 -4.00
C LEU A 22 2.10 6.92 -3.13
N GLU A 23 3.18 6.15 -3.16
CA GLU A 23 3.40 4.99 -2.29
C GLU A 23 3.13 5.32 -0.81
N ARG A 24 3.48 6.55 -0.39
CA ARG A 24 3.24 7.05 0.96
C ARG A 24 1.76 7.07 1.36
N VAL A 25 0.84 7.30 0.42
CA VAL A 25 -0.60 7.26 0.70
C VAL A 25 -1.02 5.83 1.03
N TRP A 26 -0.56 4.86 0.24
CA TRP A 26 -0.80 3.44 0.49
C TRP A 26 -0.22 2.97 1.82
N GLN A 27 0.99 3.42 2.16
CA GLN A 27 1.59 3.15 3.47
C GLN A 27 0.75 3.70 4.63
N MET A 28 0.25 4.92 4.54
CA MET A 28 -0.58 5.49 5.61
C MET A 28 -1.92 4.76 5.76
N GLU A 29 -2.56 4.38 4.65
CA GLU A 29 -3.80 3.61 4.70
C GLU A 29 -3.60 2.20 5.22
N PHE A 30 -2.51 1.53 4.81
CA PHE A 30 -2.15 0.22 5.34
C PHE A 30 -1.92 0.28 6.85
N TYR A 31 -1.22 1.30 7.34
CA TYR A 31 -1.03 1.51 8.78
C TYR A 31 -2.36 1.72 9.51
N ARG A 32 -3.21 2.62 9.01
CA ARG A 32 -4.53 2.91 9.59
C ARG A 32 -5.41 1.66 9.66
N ALA A 33 -5.45 0.87 8.57
CA ALA A 33 -6.23 -0.37 8.52
C ALA A 33 -5.65 -1.44 9.46
N SER A 34 -4.33 -1.58 9.50
CA SER A 34 -3.66 -2.52 10.41
C SER A 34 -4.00 -2.22 11.87
N MET A 35 -4.06 -0.95 12.25
CA MET A 35 -4.45 -0.54 13.62
C MET A 35 -5.89 -0.91 13.99
N GLN A 36 -6.78 -1.14 13.02
CA GLN A 36 -8.16 -1.58 13.28
C GLN A 36 -8.30 -3.10 13.36
N VAL A 37 -7.44 -3.83 12.65
CA VAL A 37 -7.51 -5.29 12.53
C VAL A 37 -6.63 -6.00 13.56
N LEU A 38 -5.48 -5.42 13.91
CA LEU A 38 -4.56 -6.04 14.85
C LEU A 38 -5.13 -6.05 16.27
N SER A 39 -4.94 -7.17 16.98
CA SER A 39 -5.29 -7.25 18.39
C SER A 39 -4.38 -6.34 19.23
N LYS A 40 -4.84 -5.97 20.42
CA LYS A 40 -4.08 -5.13 21.37
C LYS A 40 -2.73 -5.72 21.79
N ASP A 41 -2.55 -7.03 21.61
CA ASP A 41 -1.32 -7.75 21.95
C ASP A 41 -0.25 -7.64 20.86
N PHE A 42 -0.60 -7.15 19.66
CA PHE A 42 0.30 -6.99 18.54
C PHE A 42 0.54 -5.52 18.23
N CYS A 43 1.79 -5.18 17.94
CA CYS A 43 2.19 -3.84 17.53
C CYS A 43 2.64 -3.86 16.07
N ILE A 44 2.21 -2.85 15.32
CA ILE A 44 2.76 -2.52 14.01
C ILE A 44 3.70 -1.30 14.17
N SER A 45 4.95 -1.47 13.78
CA SER A 45 5.96 -0.42 13.78
C SER A 45 6.23 0.04 12.35
N VAL A 46 6.23 1.34 12.12
CA VAL A 46 6.54 1.96 10.82
C VAL A 46 8.04 2.24 10.73
N ASP A 47 8.63 2.16 9.54
CA ASP A 47 10.04 2.49 9.28
C ASP A 47 11.02 1.72 10.18
N ALA A 48 10.74 0.45 10.45
CA ALA A 48 11.34 -0.29 11.57
C ALA A 48 12.75 -0.84 11.29
N GLY A 49 13.38 -0.54 10.15
CA GLY A 49 14.58 -1.25 9.69
C GLY A 49 15.83 -1.06 10.56
N SER A 50 16.11 0.16 11.01
CA SER A 50 17.32 0.44 11.81
C SER A 50 17.34 -0.29 13.16
N CYS A 51 16.16 -0.48 13.78
CA CYS A 51 15.99 -1.21 15.04
C CYS A 51 16.36 -2.70 14.93
N PHE A 52 16.39 -3.26 13.72
CA PHE A 52 16.74 -4.65 13.47
C PHE A 52 18.11 -4.82 12.79
N GLY A 53 18.92 -3.75 12.74
CA GLY A 53 20.26 -3.79 12.17
C GLY A 53 20.30 -3.95 10.64
N SER A 54 19.21 -3.64 9.92
CA SER A 54 19.23 -3.62 8.46
C SER A 54 19.80 -2.30 7.93
N ASN A 55 20.50 -2.38 6.80
CA ASN A 55 21.06 -1.20 6.08
C ASN A 55 19.97 -0.33 5.40
N GLY A 56 18.71 -0.76 5.43
CA GLY A 56 17.56 -0.03 4.90
C GLY A 56 16.42 -0.02 5.90
N TYR A 57 15.43 0.83 5.63
CA TYR A 57 14.16 0.86 6.34
C TYR A 57 13.23 -0.21 5.79
N ILE A 58 12.37 -0.73 6.66
CA ILE A 58 11.24 -1.59 6.30
C ILE A 58 9.99 -0.81 6.59
N ASP A 59 9.07 -0.76 5.63
CA ASP A 59 7.86 0.04 5.76
C ASP A 59 7.07 -0.34 7.01
N PHE A 60 6.85 -1.65 7.23
CA PHE A 60 6.17 -2.13 8.43
C PHE A 60 6.79 -3.38 9.04
N TYR A 61 6.78 -3.43 10.37
CA TYR A 61 7.06 -4.62 11.15
C TYR A 61 5.88 -4.94 12.06
N VAL A 62 5.36 -6.17 11.99
CA VAL A 62 4.24 -6.63 12.83
C VAL A 62 4.76 -7.66 13.81
N ASN A 63 4.80 -7.29 15.10
CA ASN A 63 5.28 -8.15 16.17
C ASN A 63 4.21 -9.15 16.65
N ASN A 64 3.75 -10.02 15.74
CA ASN A 64 2.92 -11.16 16.10
C ASN A 64 3.75 -12.45 16.18
N LYS A 65 3.10 -13.61 16.34
CA LYS A 65 3.77 -14.92 16.43
C LYS A 65 4.74 -15.20 15.27
N ASN A 66 4.46 -14.67 14.09
CA ASN A 66 5.22 -14.91 12.87
C ASN A 66 6.23 -13.79 12.57
N LYS A 67 6.18 -12.64 13.28
CA LYS A 67 7.11 -11.51 13.15
C LYS A 67 7.28 -11.04 11.69
N TRP A 68 6.18 -10.56 11.11
CA TRP A 68 6.16 -10.11 9.72
C TRP A 68 6.96 -8.84 9.52
N ALA A 69 7.63 -8.76 8.38
CA ALA A 69 8.22 -7.55 7.87
C ALA A 69 7.69 -7.35 6.45
N ILE A 70 7.05 -6.20 6.24
CA ILE A 70 6.22 -5.91 5.08
C ILE A 70 6.82 -4.70 4.38
N GLU A 71 7.05 -4.86 3.08
CA GLU A 71 7.41 -3.80 2.15
C GLU A 71 6.20 -3.53 1.25
N LEU A 72 5.78 -2.26 1.12
CA LEU A 72 4.76 -1.88 0.17
C LEU A 72 5.42 -1.34 -1.09
N LEU A 73 5.07 -1.93 -2.22
CA LEU A 73 5.50 -1.43 -3.52
C LEU A 73 4.32 -0.87 -4.30
N ARG A 74 4.66 0.02 -5.23
CA ARG A 74 3.73 0.54 -6.23
C ARG A 74 4.13 0.05 -7.62
N ASP A 75 3.22 -0.62 -8.30
CA ASP A 75 3.33 -1.04 -9.70
C ASP A 75 4.60 -1.87 -10.00
N GLY A 76 5.05 -2.70 -9.04
CA GLY A 76 6.26 -3.52 -9.18
C GLY A 76 7.57 -2.73 -9.22
N ASN A 77 7.54 -1.42 -8.94
CA ASN A 77 8.74 -0.59 -8.94
C ASN A 77 9.75 -1.12 -7.92
N LYS A 78 10.98 -1.37 -8.36
CA LYS A 78 12.09 -1.94 -7.56
C LYS A 78 11.79 -3.31 -6.91
N LEU A 79 10.79 -4.05 -7.37
CA LEU A 79 10.43 -5.36 -6.80
C LEU A 79 11.64 -6.28 -6.63
N GLN A 80 12.47 -6.42 -7.66
CA GLN A 80 13.67 -7.26 -7.60
C GLN A 80 14.69 -6.79 -6.55
N GLU A 81 14.83 -5.47 -6.35
CA GLU A 81 15.75 -4.89 -5.37
C GLU A 81 15.26 -5.16 -3.93
N HIS A 82 13.96 -5.01 -3.66
CA HIS A 82 13.37 -5.31 -2.35
C HIS A 82 13.43 -6.81 -2.05
N GLN A 83 13.11 -7.64 -3.04
CA GLN A 83 13.20 -9.10 -2.98
C GLN A 83 14.63 -9.65 -2.78
N GLN A 84 15.67 -8.89 -3.11
CA GLN A 84 17.08 -9.26 -2.91
C GLN A 84 17.62 -8.76 -1.56
N ARG A 85 17.14 -7.60 -1.09
CA ARG A 85 17.54 -7.02 0.19
C ARG A 85 17.00 -7.81 1.38
N PHE A 86 15.88 -8.49 1.21
CA PHE A 86 15.19 -9.15 2.30
C PHE A 86 14.68 -10.55 1.90
N GLU A 87 14.91 -11.57 2.73
CA GLU A 87 14.13 -12.82 2.73
C GLU A 87 12.78 -12.59 3.44
N LYS A 88 11.97 -11.65 2.94
CA LYS A 88 10.74 -11.17 3.60
C LYS A 88 9.60 -11.01 2.61
N ASP A 89 8.43 -10.73 3.15
CA ASP A 89 7.15 -10.76 2.46
C ASP A 89 6.87 -9.39 1.83
N VAL A 90 6.68 -9.37 0.51
CA VAL A 90 6.40 -8.15 -0.24
C VAL A 90 4.91 -8.07 -0.53
N ILE A 91 4.33 -6.89 -0.31
CA ILE A 91 2.98 -6.58 -0.80
C ILE A 91 3.14 -5.56 -1.92
N ASP A 92 2.84 -5.96 -3.15
CA ASP A 92 2.97 -5.11 -4.32
C ASP A 92 1.59 -4.66 -4.80
N ILE A 93 1.28 -3.38 -4.59
CA ILE A 93 0.01 -2.76 -4.98
C ILE A 93 0.17 -2.23 -6.41
N ARG A 94 -0.62 -2.77 -7.32
CA ARG A 94 -0.59 -2.41 -8.74
C ARG A 94 -1.90 -1.74 -9.15
N SER A 95 -1.75 -0.70 -9.97
CA SER A 95 -2.85 -0.03 -10.64
C SER A 95 -3.53 -0.98 -11.63
N SER A 96 -4.83 -0.81 -11.84
CA SER A 96 -5.58 -1.46 -12.89
C SER A 96 -4.92 -1.28 -14.26
N GLY A 97 -4.72 -2.39 -14.98
CA GLY A 97 -4.01 -2.42 -16.26
C GLY A 97 -2.53 -2.81 -16.15
N MET A 98 -1.96 -2.88 -14.95
CA MET A 98 -0.66 -3.48 -14.73
C MET A 98 -0.82 -4.98 -14.47
N GLU A 99 -0.20 -5.82 -15.31
CA GLU A 99 -0.19 -7.27 -15.10
C GLU A 99 0.69 -7.61 -13.89
N ALA A 100 0.23 -8.51 -13.01
CA ALA A 100 1.10 -9.10 -12.01
C ALA A 100 2.05 -10.14 -12.63
N LEU A 101 3.08 -10.52 -11.88
CA LEU A 101 3.97 -11.59 -12.33
C LEU A 101 3.19 -12.90 -12.53
N ASP A 102 3.61 -13.67 -13.54
CA ASP A 102 3.18 -15.05 -13.75
C ASP A 102 3.37 -15.87 -12.47
N ILE A 103 2.47 -16.81 -12.20
CA ILE A 103 2.51 -17.65 -10.98
C ILE A 103 3.88 -18.31 -10.77
N LYS A 104 4.53 -18.74 -11.87
CA LYS A 104 5.85 -19.39 -11.84
C LYS A 104 6.98 -18.47 -11.33
N ASP A 105 6.80 -17.16 -11.44
CA ASP A 105 7.79 -16.13 -11.11
C ASP A 105 7.49 -15.44 -9.76
N ARG A 106 6.34 -15.74 -9.14
CA ARG A 106 5.97 -15.20 -7.82
C ARG A 106 6.79 -15.86 -6.72
N LYS A 107 7.34 -15.07 -5.79
CA LYS A 107 7.97 -15.64 -4.59
C LYS A 107 6.91 -16.10 -3.59
N LYS A 108 7.31 -17.06 -2.75
CA LYS A 108 6.46 -17.80 -1.81
C LYS A 108 5.58 -16.94 -0.89
N TYR A 109 6.00 -15.70 -0.61
CA TYR A 109 5.30 -14.83 0.32
C TYR A 109 4.90 -13.47 -0.28
N ASP A 110 5.06 -13.30 -1.59
CA ASP A 110 4.68 -12.06 -2.24
C ASP A 110 3.18 -12.04 -2.51
N ILE A 111 2.48 -11.04 -1.98
CA ILE A 111 1.06 -10.82 -2.27
C ILE A 111 0.97 -9.66 -3.25
N TYR A 112 0.27 -9.88 -4.35
CA TYR A 112 0.02 -8.84 -5.34
C TYR A 112 -1.40 -8.35 -5.17
N VAL A 113 -1.59 -7.04 -5.22
CA VAL A 113 -2.88 -6.40 -5.01
C VAL A 113 -3.20 -5.59 -6.26
N LEU A 114 -4.16 -6.01 -7.08
CA LEU A 114 -4.65 -5.18 -8.18
C LEU A 114 -5.75 -4.27 -7.67
N CYS A 115 -5.54 -2.96 -7.73
CA CYS A 115 -6.54 -1.99 -7.35
C CYS A 115 -7.41 -1.63 -8.55
N ALA A 116 -8.74 -1.61 -8.36
CA ALA A 116 -9.65 -1.08 -9.37
C ALA A 116 -9.44 0.43 -9.57
N GLU A 117 -9.71 0.93 -10.78
CA GLU A 117 -9.56 2.37 -11.14
C GLU A 117 -10.35 3.29 -10.21
N ASN A 118 -11.51 2.81 -9.75
CA ASN A 118 -12.41 3.56 -8.86
C ASN A 118 -12.07 3.39 -7.37
N PHE A 119 -11.05 2.60 -7.03
CA PHE A 119 -10.62 2.30 -5.65
C PHE A 119 -11.71 1.69 -4.75
N GLU A 120 -12.78 1.15 -5.34
CA GLU A 120 -13.87 0.53 -4.57
C GLU A 120 -13.58 -0.92 -4.21
N SER A 121 -12.61 -1.53 -4.89
CA SER A 121 -12.23 -2.92 -4.70
C SER A 121 -10.76 -3.16 -5.04
N VAL A 122 -10.23 -4.24 -4.47
CA VAL A 122 -8.94 -4.81 -4.81
C VAL A 122 -9.07 -6.30 -5.09
N GLN A 123 -8.23 -6.82 -5.97
CA GLN A 123 -8.03 -8.25 -6.16
C GLN A 123 -6.72 -8.64 -5.48
N LEU A 124 -6.79 -9.43 -4.42
CA LEU A 124 -5.62 -10.07 -3.83
C LEU A 124 -5.23 -11.28 -4.67
N MET A 125 -3.95 -11.40 -4.97
CA MET A 125 -3.40 -12.53 -5.72
C MET A 125 -2.23 -13.11 -4.96
N TYR A 126 -2.39 -14.38 -4.56
CA TYR A 126 -1.45 -15.08 -3.71
C TYR A 126 -0.42 -15.88 -4.54
N PRO A 127 0.70 -16.27 -3.94
CA PRO A 127 1.71 -17.13 -4.57
C PRO A 127 1.18 -18.50 -5.02
N SER A 128 0.11 -18.99 -4.36
CA SER A 128 -0.58 -20.23 -4.74
C SER A 128 -1.34 -20.14 -6.06
N GLY A 129 -1.49 -18.94 -6.63
CA GLY A 129 -2.42 -18.67 -7.73
C GLY A 129 -3.86 -18.48 -7.26
N THR A 130 -4.12 -18.52 -5.95
CA THR A 130 -5.43 -18.14 -5.40
C THR A 130 -5.63 -16.64 -5.60
N GLU A 131 -6.85 -16.27 -6.00
CA GLU A 131 -7.25 -14.88 -6.15
C GLU A 131 -8.48 -14.62 -5.26
N GLU A 132 -8.49 -13.49 -4.55
CA GLU A 132 -9.55 -13.11 -3.63
C GLU A 132 -9.98 -11.66 -3.87
N PRO A 133 -11.22 -11.42 -4.35
CA PRO A 133 -11.75 -10.07 -4.50
C PRO A 133 -12.16 -9.50 -3.13
N VAL A 134 -11.73 -8.29 -2.84
CA VAL A 134 -12.08 -7.56 -1.61
C VAL A 134 -12.72 -6.23 -2.00
N ARG A 135 -13.95 -5.99 -1.55
CA ARG A 135 -14.55 -4.66 -1.64
C ARG A 135 -14.00 -3.78 -0.54
N LEU A 136 -13.48 -2.61 -0.90
CA LEU A 136 -12.97 -1.60 0.02
C LEU A 136 -14.10 -0.73 0.58
N LEU A 137 -15.19 -0.57 -0.18
CA LEU A 137 -16.41 0.11 0.27
C LEU A 137 -17.51 -0.94 0.57
N GLY A 138 -18.05 -0.90 1.79
CA GLY A 138 -19.19 -1.74 2.20
C GLY A 138 -20.54 -1.22 1.68
N GLU A 139 -21.60 -2.04 1.77
CA GLU A 139 -22.98 -1.61 1.52
C GLU A 139 -23.54 -0.73 2.66
N GLU A 140 -22.96 -0.82 3.85
CA GLU A 140 -23.20 0.09 4.97
C GLU A 140 -21.85 0.54 5.55
N GLU A 141 -21.76 1.86 5.76
CA GLU A 141 -20.64 2.59 6.36
C GLU A 141 -19.28 2.46 5.65
N ASN A 142 -18.99 3.51 4.89
CA ASN A 142 -17.67 3.87 4.42
C ASN A 142 -16.68 3.82 5.60
N LEU A 143 -15.83 2.78 5.69
CA LEU A 143 -14.82 2.56 6.75
C LEU A 143 -13.80 3.72 6.89
N LEU A 144 -13.87 4.67 5.97
CA LEU A 144 -13.06 5.87 5.88
C LEU A 144 -13.69 7.05 6.64
N GLY A 145 -15.01 7.08 6.85
CA GLY A 145 -15.72 8.29 7.29
C GLY A 145 -15.68 9.45 6.27
N TYR A 146 -15.07 9.23 5.10
CA TYR A 146 -14.95 10.11 3.94
C TYR A 146 -14.88 9.24 2.69
N ASN A 147 -15.50 9.62 1.58
CA ASN A 147 -15.48 8.80 0.38
C ASN A 147 -14.16 9.01 -0.37
N ILE A 148 -13.50 7.94 -0.85
CA ILE A 148 -12.32 8.08 -1.72
C ILE A 148 -12.68 8.92 -2.97
N SER A 149 -13.92 8.85 -3.45
CA SER A 149 -14.43 9.71 -4.53
C SER A 149 -14.33 11.21 -4.21
N ASP A 150 -14.37 11.61 -2.93
CA ASP A 150 -14.20 13.01 -2.51
C ASP A 150 -12.78 13.54 -2.84
N PHE A 151 -11.82 12.63 -2.99
CA PHE A 151 -10.49 12.95 -3.48
C PHE A 151 -10.37 12.89 -5.02
N LEU A 152 -11.35 12.31 -5.71
CA LEU A 152 -11.38 12.15 -7.17
C LEU A 152 -12.12 13.30 -7.89
N ASP A 153 -13.16 13.86 -7.27
CA ASP A 153 -14.15 14.74 -7.94
C ASP A 153 -13.92 16.26 -7.86
N ASP A 154 -12.69 16.72 -7.59
CA ASP A 154 -12.44 18.17 -7.55
C ASP A 154 -11.91 18.64 -8.91
N PRO A 155 -12.75 19.30 -9.74
CA PRO A 155 -12.28 19.84 -11.00
C PRO A 155 -11.20 20.85 -10.66
N MET A 156 -10.00 20.67 -11.22
CA MET A 156 -8.94 21.66 -11.06
C MET A 156 -9.48 23.04 -11.43
N GLU A 157 -9.71 23.91 -10.44
CA GLU A 157 -9.84 25.34 -10.72
C GLU A 157 -8.50 25.79 -11.28
N THR A 158 -8.47 25.97 -12.59
CA THR A 158 -7.32 26.51 -13.31
C THR A 158 -7.32 28.01 -13.11
N ASP A 159 -6.52 28.46 -12.15
CA ASP A 159 -5.99 29.83 -12.08
C ASP A 159 -4.68 29.93 -12.88
#